data_AF-A0A962UNN0-F1
#
_entry.id   AF-A0A962UNN0-F1
#
_cell.length_a   1.000
_cell.length_b   1.000
_cell.length_c   1.000
_cell.angle_alpha   90.00
_cell.angle_beta   90.00
_cell.angle_gamma   90.00
#
_symmetry.space_group_name_H-M   'P 1'
#
loop_
_entity.id
_entity.type
_entity.pdbx_description
1 polymer ?
#
loop_
_entity_poly.entity_id
_entity_poly.type
_entity_poly.pdbx_seq_one_letter_code
_entity_poly.pdbx_strand_id
1 'polypeptide(L)'
;MTTLRHQQEKLGLDTFLRGLWEENPVFVMLLGMCPVLAVTNSTMNAIAMGLATTFVLVASSGLISLLRNLIPKQVRIASYIVIIATFVTVVDYAIQAISLDLYNALGAFIQLIVANCVILGRAEAYASKQRLHTTLVNSLG
;
A
#
# COMPACT_ATOMS: atom_id res chain seq x y z
N MET A 1 10.69 4.58 -24.60
CA MET A 1 9.31 4.23 -25.00
C MET A 1 9.21 2.74 -25.41
N THR A 2 10.02 1.84 -24.84
CA THR A 2 10.29 0.50 -25.43
C THR A 2 10.22 -0.67 -24.44
N THR A 3 9.65 -0.48 -23.24
CA THR A 3 9.62 -1.53 -22.19
C THR A 3 8.22 -1.87 -21.68
N LEU A 4 7.17 -1.43 -22.38
CA LEU A 4 5.76 -1.57 -21.97
C LEU A 4 5.05 -2.73 -22.71
N ARG A 5 5.70 -3.89 -22.89
CA ARG A 5 5.06 -5.09 -23.50
C ARG A 5 5.40 -6.46 -22.90
N HIS A 6 6.30 -6.58 -21.91
CA HIS A 6 6.84 -7.91 -21.55
C HIS A 6 6.27 -8.64 -20.32
N GLN A 7 5.16 -8.22 -19.73
CA GLN A 7 4.57 -8.96 -18.58
C GLN A 7 3.08 -9.23 -18.73
N GLN A 8 2.66 -9.61 -19.94
CA GLN A 8 1.49 -10.46 -20.11
C GLN A 8 1.91 -11.75 -20.82
N GLU A 9 2.69 -12.62 -20.18
CA GLU A 9 2.85 -13.99 -20.69
C GLU A 9 3.09 -15.06 -19.60
N LYS A 10 2.14 -16.00 -19.55
CA LYS A 10 2.06 -17.32 -18.88
C LYS A 10 1.79 -17.38 -17.36
N LEU A 11 0.52 -17.68 -17.10
CA LEU A 11 -0.15 -18.11 -15.86
C LEU A 11 0.32 -19.48 -15.32
N GLY A 12 1.63 -19.77 -15.35
CA GLY A 12 2.20 -21.04 -14.85
C GLY A 12 2.68 -20.96 -13.40
N LEU A 13 2.69 -22.12 -12.71
CA LEU A 13 3.18 -22.27 -11.33
C LEU A 13 4.63 -21.75 -11.17
N ASP A 14 5.47 -21.84 -12.20
CA ASP A 14 6.85 -21.35 -12.17
C ASP A 14 6.95 -19.82 -12.11
N THR A 15 6.03 -19.09 -12.75
CA THR A 15 5.91 -17.62 -12.63
C THR A 15 5.43 -17.23 -11.24
N PHE A 16 4.54 -18.04 -10.66
CA PHE A 16 4.00 -17.83 -9.32
C PHE A 16 5.06 -18.08 -8.23
N LEU A 17 5.91 -19.11 -8.37
CA LEU A 17 7.03 -19.39 -7.47
C LEU A 17 8.15 -18.35 -7.58
N ARG A 18 8.47 -17.86 -8.79
CA ARG A 18 9.47 -16.79 -8.98
C ARG A 18 8.97 -15.42 -8.48
N GLY A 19 7.70 -15.08 -8.69
CA GLY A 19 7.09 -13.88 -8.13
C GLY A 19 7.03 -13.89 -6.59
N LEU A 20 6.85 -15.07 -5.98
CA LEU A 20 6.82 -15.24 -4.53
C LEU A 20 8.20 -15.21 -3.86
N TRP A 21 9.28 -15.56 -4.58
CA TRP A 21 10.63 -15.73 -4.03
C TRP A 21 11.69 -14.77 -4.59
N GLU A 22 11.71 -14.48 -5.89
CA GLU A 22 12.70 -13.59 -6.55
C GLU A 22 12.23 -12.13 -6.71
N GLU A 23 10.92 -11.85 -6.71
CA GLU A 23 10.37 -10.49 -6.91
C GLU A 23 9.49 -9.98 -5.76
N ASN A 24 9.38 -10.73 -4.66
CA ASN A 24 8.53 -10.33 -3.55
C ASN A 24 9.10 -9.05 -2.90
N PRO A 25 8.40 -7.90 -2.99
CA PRO A 25 8.92 -6.62 -2.51
C PRO A 25 9.21 -6.62 -1.00
N VAL A 26 8.60 -7.55 -0.26
CA VAL A 26 8.81 -7.75 1.18
C VAL A 26 10.15 -8.45 1.47
N PHE A 27 10.54 -9.45 0.67
CA PHE A 27 11.75 -10.26 0.91
C PHE A 27 12.98 -9.79 0.13
N VAL A 28 12.81 -9.23 -1.07
CA VAL A 28 13.93 -8.83 -1.96
C VAL A 28 14.26 -7.35 -1.83
N MET A 29 13.25 -6.50 -1.58
CA MET A 29 13.42 -5.05 -1.46
C MET A 29 13.40 -4.56 -0.01
N LEU A 30 13.05 -5.42 0.95
CA LEU A 30 12.93 -5.11 2.39
C LEU A 30 12.00 -3.90 2.68
N LEU A 31 11.03 -3.63 1.82
CA LEU A 31 10.08 -2.52 1.98
C LEU A 31 8.89 -2.95 2.85
N GLY A 32 8.56 -2.14 3.87
CA GLY A 32 7.41 -2.38 4.74
C GLY A 32 7.71 -3.13 6.05
N MET A 33 8.97 -3.25 6.46
CA MET A 33 9.36 -3.92 7.71
C MET A 33 8.91 -3.18 8.98
N CYS A 34 8.77 -1.85 8.93
CA CYS A 34 8.43 -1.03 10.10
C CYS A 34 7.14 -1.47 10.81
N PRO A 35 5.99 -1.65 10.12
CA PRO A 35 4.78 -2.16 10.77
C PRO A 35 4.85 -3.66 11.08
N VAL A 36 5.59 -4.46 10.29
CA VAL A 36 5.72 -5.90 10.50
C VAL A 36 6.41 -6.20 11.82
N LEU A 37 7.53 -5.52 12.10
CA LEU A 37 8.27 -5.69 13.36
C LEU A 37 7.44 -5.24 14.57
N ALA A 38 6.69 -4.15 14.42
CA ALA A 38 5.88 -3.57 15.49
C ALA A 38 4.69 -4.49 15.91
N VAL A 39 4.05 -5.16 14.95
CA VAL A 39 2.80 -5.88 15.18
C VAL A 39 2.97 -7.36 15.58
N THR A 40 4.22 -7.84 15.70
CA THR A 40 4.55 -9.22 16.09
C THR A 40 4.01 -9.66 17.46
N ASN A 41 3.63 -8.71 18.32
CA ASN A 41 3.14 -8.99 19.67
C ASN A 41 1.72 -9.55 19.73
N SER A 42 0.87 -9.31 18.71
CA SER A 42 -0.53 -9.75 18.74
C SER A 42 -1.08 -10.02 17.35
N THR A 43 -1.64 -11.21 17.16
CA THR A 43 -2.29 -11.63 15.90
C THR A 43 -3.51 -10.76 15.57
N MET A 44 -4.26 -10.32 16.58
CA MET A 44 -5.44 -9.47 16.37
C MET A 44 -5.04 -8.11 15.78
N ASN A 45 -3.95 -7.53 16.29
CA ASN A 45 -3.43 -6.26 15.79
C ASN A 45 -2.88 -6.42 14.37
N ALA A 46 -2.23 -7.56 14.07
CA ALA A 46 -1.67 -7.84 12.76
C ALA A 46 -2.75 -7.92 11.68
N ILE A 47 -3.86 -8.59 11.98
CA ILE A 47 -5.00 -8.70 11.06
C ILE A 47 -5.67 -7.33 10.86
N ALA A 48 -5.89 -6.59 11.95
CA ALA A 48 -6.51 -5.26 11.87
C ALA A 48 -5.67 -4.28 11.04
N MET A 49 -4.35 -4.22 11.29
CA MET A 49 -3.44 -3.39 10.50
C MET A 49 -3.34 -3.84 9.05
N GLY A 50 -3.27 -5.15 8.80
CA GLY A 50 -3.21 -5.71 7.44
C GLY A 50 -4.42 -5.28 6.61
N LEU A 51 -5.63 -5.51 7.12
CA LEU A 51 -6.87 -5.09 6.47
C LEU A 51 -6.95 -3.58 6.26
N ALA A 52 -6.57 -2.80 7.28
CA ALA A 52 -6.52 -1.34 7.17
C ALA A 52 -5.56 -0.89 6.06
N THR A 53 -4.34 -1.46 6.00
CA THR A 53 -3.33 -1.10 5.00
C THR A 53 -3.75 -1.45 3.58
N THR A 54 -4.39 -2.61 3.36
CA THR A 54 -4.91 -3.00 2.04
C THR A 54 -6.01 -2.06 1.58
N PHE A 55 -6.95 -1.71 2.48
CA PHE A 55 -8.02 -0.75 2.16
C PHE A 55 -7.45 0.63 1.78
N VAL A 56 -6.53 1.15 2.59
CA VAL A 56 -5.85 2.43 2.33
C VAL A 56 -5.07 2.37 1.02
N LEU A 57 -4.35 1.27 0.74
CA LEU A 57 -3.57 1.10 -0.48
C LEU A 57 -4.46 1.17 -1.72
N VAL A 58 -5.58 0.44 -1.72
CA VAL A 58 -6.52 0.42 -2.85
C VAL A 58 -7.16 1.80 -3.07
N ALA A 59 -7.65 2.43 -1.99
CA ALA A 59 -8.31 3.73 -2.06
C ALA A 59 -7.36 4.84 -2.52
N SER A 60 -6.17 4.91 -1.90
CA SER A 60 -5.16 5.93 -2.23
C SER A 60 -4.59 5.73 -3.63
N SER A 61 -4.29 4.50 -4.05
CA SER A 61 -3.75 4.24 -5.40
C SER A 61 -4.75 4.57 -6.51
N GLY A 62 -6.05 4.33 -6.26
CA GLY A 62 -7.12 4.76 -7.16
C GLY A 62 -7.17 6.28 -7.31
N LEU A 63 -7.14 7.01 -6.19
CA LEU A 63 -7.19 8.48 -6.20
C LEU A 63 -5.93 9.10 -6.83
N ILE A 64 -4.75 8.55 -6.55
CA ILE A 64 -3.47 9.00 -7.12
C ILE A 64 -3.46 8.83 -8.65
N SER A 65 -3.98 7.71 -9.17
CA SER A 65 -4.06 7.47 -10.62
C SER A 65 -4.92 8.52 -11.35
N LEU A 66 -5.97 9.03 -10.68
CA LEU A 66 -6.84 10.09 -11.18
C LEU A 66 -6.17 11.47 -11.11
N LEU A 67 -5.52 11.79 -9.99
CA LEU A 67 -4.88 13.09 -9.75
C LEU A 67 -3.50 13.25 -10.39
N ARG A 68 -2.92 12.20 -10.98
CA ARG A 68 -1.54 12.18 -11.51
C ARG A 68 -1.21 13.32 -12.47
N ASN A 69 -2.19 13.83 -13.24
CA ASN A 69 -1.97 14.89 -14.21
C ASN A 69 -1.77 16.28 -13.57
N LEU A 70 -2.22 16.48 -12.33
CA LEU A 70 -2.12 17.75 -11.61
C LEU A 70 -0.81 17.86 -10.80
N ILE A 71 -0.08 16.74 -10.61
CA ILE A 71 1.02 16.65 -9.65
C ILE A 71 2.38 16.89 -10.34
N PRO A 72 3.10 17.98 -10.03
CA PRO A 72 4.41 18.24 -10.60
C PRO A 72 5.47 17.28 -10.03
N LYS A 73 6.46 16.92 -10.86
CA LYS A 73 7.46 15.87 -10.55
C LYS A 73 8.28 16.17 -9.28
N GLN A 74 8.49 17.44 -8.96
CA GLN A 74 9.32 17.90 -7.85
C GLN A 74 8.73 17.58 -6.47
N VAL A 75 7.40 17.45 -6.36
CA VAL A 75 6.70 17.27 -5.06
C VAL A 75 5.87 15.98 -5.01
N ARG A 76 6.15 15.05 -5.91
CA ARG A 76 5.37 13.82 -6.07
C ARG A 76 5.30 12.99 -4.78
N ILE A 77 6.44 12.70 -4.16
CA ILE A 77 6.49 11.87 -2.94
C ILE A 77 5.68 12.52 -1.81
N ALA A 78 5.87 13.82 -1.58
CA ALA A 78 5.11 14.56 -0.56
C ALA A 78 3.60 14.54 -0.84
N SER A 79 3.18 14.71 -2.10
CA SER A 79 1.75 14.66 -2.46
C SER A 79 1.12 13.29 -2.20
N TYR A 80 1.86 12.20 -2.45
CA TYR A 80 1.37 10.84 -2.19
C TYR A 80 1.21 10.57 -0.70
N ILE A 81 2.16 11.02 0.12
CA ILE A 81 2.07 10.90 1.59
C ILE A 81 0.83 11.63 2.10
N VAL A 82 0.55 12.85 1.63
CA VAL A 82 -0.65 13.59 2.05
C VAL A 82 -1.93 12.86 1.67
N ILE A 83 -2.02 12.34 0.44
CA ILE A 83 -3.19 11.56 -0.01
C ILE A 83 -3.39 10.33 0.89
N ILE A 84 -2.32 9.55 1.11
CA ILE A 84 -2.37 8.37 1.98
C ILE A 84 -2.78 8.76 3.40
N ALA A 85 -2.20 9.83 3.95
CA ALA A 85 -2.50 10.34 5.29
C ALA A 85 -3.98 10.66 5.46
N THR A 86 -4.61 11.32 4.48
CA THR A 86 -6.06 11.62 4.57
C THR A 86 -6.91 10.37 4.67
N PHE A 87 -6.61 9.32 3.90
CA PHE A 87 -7.34 8.05 3.98
C PHE A 87 -7.07 7.31 5.30
N VAL A 88 -5.83 7.32 5.78
CA VAL A 88 -5.48 6.72 7.06
C VAL A 88 -6.21 7.43 8.21
N THR A 89 -6.34 8.76 8.18
CA THR A 89 -7.13 9.51 9.18
C THR A 89 -8.61 9.13 9.16
N VAL A 90 -9.19 8.86 7.99
CA VAL A 90 -10.58 8.36 7.91
C VAL A 90 -10.71 6.98 8.56
N VAL A 91 -9.72 6.10 8.36
CA VAL A 91 -9.69 4.77 9.00
C VAL A 91 -9.48 4.88 10.51
N ASP A 92 -8.65 5.81 10.97
CA ASP A 92 -8.41 6.09 12.39
C ASP A 92 -9.73 6.42 13.12
N TYR A 93 -10.51 7.35 12.56
CA TYR A 93 -11.83 7.68 13.09
C TYR A 93 -12.81 6.51 13.02
N ALA A 94 -12.75 5.68 11.95
CA ALA A 94 -13.60 4.49 11.85
C ALA A 94 -13.27 3.45 12.92
N ILE A 95 -11.99 3.24 13.26
CA ILE A 95 -11.57 2.31 14.32
C ILE A 95 -12.01 2.83 15.68
N GLN A 96 -11.85 4.13 15.94
CA GLN A 96 -12.29 4.77 17.18
C GLN A 96 -13.80 4.62 17.40
N ALA A 97 -14.59 4.61 16.32
CA ALA A 97 -16.04 4.40 16.38
C ALA A 97 -16.46 2.95 16.67
N ILE A 98 -15.63 1.95 16.34
CA ILE A 98 -15.95 0.52 16.52
C ILE A 98 -15.51 0.03 17.90
N SER A 99 -14.28 0.37 18.33
CA SER A 99 -13.71 -0.17 19.57
C SER A 99 -12.60 0.71 20.16
N LEU A 100 -12.83 1.24 21.36
CA LEU A 100 -11.83 2.05 22.09
C LEU A 100 -10.62 1.22 22.55
N ASP A 101 -10.80 -0.05 22.92
CA ASP A 101 -9.70 -0.94 23.32
C ASP A 101 -8.68 -1.12 22.20
N LEU A 102 -9.17 -1.33 20.97
CA LEU A 102 -8.30 -1.47 19.80
C LEU A 102 -7.65 -0.13 19.45
N TYR A 103 -8.37 0.99 19.56
CA TYR A 103 -7.80 2.33 19.33
C TYR A 103 -6.66 2.65 20.32
N ASN A 104 -6.81 2.31 21.61
CA ASN A 104 -5.75 2.50 22.61
C ASN A 104 -4.49 1.68 22.31
N ALA A 105 -4.65 0.49 21.71
CA ALA A 105 -3.54 -0.35 21.28
C ALA A 105 -2.95 0.04 19.92
N LEU A 106 -3.77 0.53 18.97
CA LEU A 106 -3.39 0.81 17.58
C LEU A 106 -3.06 2.27 17.28
N GLY A 107 -3.41 3.23 18.14
CA GLY A 107 -3.30 4.67 17.85
C GLY A 107 -1.92 5.09 17.33
N ALA A 108 -0.85 4.65 18.00
CA ALA A 108 0.52 4.93 17.56
C ALA A 108 0.89 4.17 16.27
N PHE A 109 0.34 2.97 16.06
CA PHE A 109 0.63 2.15 14.89
C PHE A 109 -0.04 2.68 13.62
N ILE A 110 -1.13 3.43 13.73
CA ILE A 110 -1.83 4.01 12.57
C ILE A 110 -0.95 5.03 11.83
N GLN A 111 -0.11 5.80 12.52
CA GLN A 111 0.89 6.63 11.83
C GLN A 111 1.97 5.81 11.10
N LEU A 112 2.29 4.58 11.54
CA LEU A 112 3.21 3.71 10.80
C LEU A 112 2.62 3.24 9.46
N ILE A 113 1.29 3.29 9.28
CA ILE A 113 0.65 3.01 7.98
C ILE A 113 1.01 4.10 6.97
N VAL A 114 0.96 5.37 7.38
CA VAL A 114 1.29 6.51 6.48
C VAL A 114 2.75 6.46 6.04
N ALA A 115 3.65 6.09 6.95
CA ALA A 115 5.07 5.97 6.68
C ALA A 115 5.48 4.58 6.11
N ASN A 116 4.53 3.72 5.77
CA ASN A 116 4.84 2.40 5.24
C ASN A 116 5.43 2.53 3.82
N CYS A 117 6.72 2.19 3.71
CA CYS A 117 7.46 2.24 2.46
C CYS A 117 6.87 1.35 1.35
N VAL A 118 6.14 0.28 1.70
CA VAL A 118 5.44 -0.56 0.72
C VAL A 118 4.30 0.20 0.04
N ILE A 119 3.56 1.03 0.79
CA ILE A 119 2.42 1.79 0.24
C ILE A 119 2.94 2.87 -0.70
N LEU A 120 3.98 3.59 -0.28
CA LEU A 120 4.65 4.58 -1.12
C LEU A 120 5.27 3.97 -2.39
N GLY A 121 5.98 2.85 -2.25
CA GLY A 121 6.62 2.16 -3.38
C GLY A 121 5.59 1.66 -4.40
N ARG A 122 4.47 1.10 -3.94
CA ARG A 122 3.37 0.66 -4.81
C ARG A 122 2.67 1.85 -5.48
N ALA A 123 2.41 2.93 -4.74
CA ALA A 123 1.81 4.14 -5.30
C ALA A 123 2.68 4.76 -6.39
N GLU A 124 4.00 4.82 -6.20
CA GLU A 124 4.93 5.36 -7.20
C GLU A 124 5.06 4.46 -8.44
N ALA A 125 5.18 3.14 -8.25
CA ALA A 125 5.37 2.19 -9.34
C ALA A 125 4.13 2.05 -10.23
N TYR A 126 2.94 1.99 -9.64
CA TYR A 126 1.69 1.65 -10.35
C TYR A 126 0.81 2.86 -10.64
N ALA A 127 0.54 3.72 -9.65
CA ALA A 127 -0.41 4.82 -9.81
C ALA A 127 0.14 5.97 -10.70
N SER A 128 1.46 6.09 -10.80
CA SER A 128 2.14 7.06 -11.68
C SER A 128 2.07 6.68 -13.18
N LYS A 129 1.86 5.40 -13.50
CA LYS A 129 2.06 4.86 -14.86
C LYS A 129 0.85 4.13 -15.47
N GLN A 130 -0.11 3.64 -14.67
CA GLN A 130 -1.22 2.80 -15.15
C GLN A 130 -2.62 3.43 -15.00
N ARG A 131 -3.58 2.92 -15.78
CA ARG A 131 -5.01 3.32 -15.76
C ARG A 131 -5.71 2.77 -14.52
N LEU A 132 -6.76 3.48 -14.06
CA LEU A 132 -7.50 3.20 -12.82
C LEU A 132 -7.85 1.71 -12.61
N HIS A 133 -8.37 1.04 -13.65
CA HIS A 133 -8.80 -0.35 -13.56
C HIS A 133 -7.65 -1.33 -13.28
N THR A 134 -6.50 -1.13 -13.94
CA THR A 134 -5.29 -1.94 -13.69
C THR A 134 -4.67 -1.65 -12.32
N THR A 135 -4.76 -0.42 -11.83
CA THR A 135 -4.23 -0.04 -10.51
C THR A 135 -5.05 -0.62 -9.37
N LEU A 136 -6.38 -0.68 -9.49
CA LEU A 136 -7.25 -1.28 -8.49
C LEU A 136 -7.03 -2.79 -8.36
N VAL A 137 -7.03 -3.52 -9.48
CA VAL A 137 -6.77 -4.97 -9.49
C VAL A 137 -5.38 -5.30 -8.93
N ASN A 138 -4.38 -4.48 -9.25
CA ASN A 138 -3.01 -4.66 -8.79
C ASN A 138 -2.73 -3.98 -7.43
N SER A 139 -3.72 -3.44 -6.73
CA SER A 139 -3.59 -2.98 -5.33
C SER A 139 -4.24 -3.96 -4.35
N LEU A 140 -5.12 -4.83 -4.88
CA LEU A 140 -5.71 -5.96 -4.16
C LEU A 140 -4.75 -7.15 -4.01
N GLY A 141 -3.71 -7.24 -4.85
CA GLY A 141 -2.65 -8.27 -4.81
C GLY A 141 -1.29 -7.67 -5.15
#